data_AF-A0A939FHR5-F1
#
_entry.id   AF-A0A939FHR5-F1
#
_cell.length_a   1.000
_cell.length_b   1.000
_cell.length_c   1.000
_cell.angle_alpha   90.00
_cell.angle_beta   90.00
_cell.angle_gamma   90.00
#
_symmetry.space_group_name_H-M   'P 1'
#
loop_
_entity.id
_entity.type
_entity.pdbx_description
1 polymer ?
#
loop_
_entity_poly.entity_id
_entity_poly.type
_entity_poly.pdbx_seq_one_letter_code
_entity_poly.pdbx_strand_id
1 'polypeptide(L)' 'ALASAQQASGAVDGALTLFEAAMNEYGRVLGPDHPWTLIARVNHASACIAGGDTPRAISLYVSVIADHQRILGPDH' A
#
# COMPACT_ATOMS: atom_id res chain seq x y z
N ALA A 1 20.69 2.62 19.14
CA ALA A 1 19.59 3.52 18.77
C ALA A 1 19.66 3.92 17.29
N LEU A 2 20.72 4.60 16.83
CA LEU A 2 20.84 5.03 15.42
C LEU A 2 20.85 3.87 14.43
N ALA A 3 21.67 2.82 14.66
CA ALA A 3 21.73 1.66 13.76
C ALA A 3 20.37 0.93 13.64
N SER A 4 19.64 0.78 14.76
CA SER A 4 18.30 0.19 14.78
C SER A 4 17.28 1.04 14.02
N ALA A 5 17.36 2.37 14.14
CA ALA A 5 16.51 3.30 13.40
C ALA A 5 16.83 3.31 11.90
N GLN A 6 18.11 3.23 11.52
CA GLN A 6 18.54 3.11 10.12
C GLN A 6 18.08 1.78 9.50
N GLN A 7 18.18 0.67 10.24
CA GLN A 7 17.67 -0.62 9.80
C GLN A 7 16.14 -0.58 9.61
N ALA A 8 15.41 0.05 10.53
CA ALA A 8 13.96 0.22 10.41
C ALA A 8 13.59 1.08 9.19
N SER A 9 14.29 2.20 8.97
CA SER A 9 14.08 3.04 7.79
C SER A 9 14.33 2.28 6.48
N GLY A 10 15.44 1.55 6.39
CA GLY A 10 15.75 0.75 5.19
C GLY A 10 14.73 -0.38 4.95
N ALA A 11 14.19 -0.97 6.01
CA ALA A 11 13.11 -1.97 5.89
C ALA A 11 11.81 -1.33 5.37
N VAL A 12 11.48 -0.12 5.81
CA VAL A 12 10.33 0.64 5.31
C VAL A 12 10.51 1.00 3.84
N ASP A 13 11.66 1.56 3.46
CA ASP A 13 11.94 1.97 2.06
C ASP A 13 11.89 0.78 1.11
N GLY A 14 12.44 -0.36 1.56
CA GLY A 14 12.35 -1.63 0.84
C GLY A 14 10.92 -2.13 0.69
N ALA A 15 10.10 -2.02 1.74
CA ALA A 15 8.69 -2.41 1.69
C ALA A 15 7.88 -1.52 0.74
N LEU A 16 8.08 -0.20 0.78
CA LEU A 16 7.41 0.74 -0.13
C LEU A 16 7.73 0.40 -1.60
N THR A 17 9.01 0.24 -1.92
CA THR A 17 9.47 -0.12 -3.27
C THR A 17 8.87 -1.43 -3.75
N LEU A 18 8.82 -2.45 -2.88
CA LEU A 18 8.28 -3.76 -3.21
C LEU A 18 6.77 -3.71 -3.49
N PHE A 19 6.00 -2.97 -2.67
CA PHE A 19 4.57 -2.85 -2.89
C PHE A 19 4.25 -1.99 -4.13
N GLU A 20 5.04 -0.96 -4.43
CA GLU A 20 4.93 -0.20 -5.69
C GLU A 20 5.14 -1.10 -6.92
N ALA A 21 6.17 -1.95 -6.90
CA ALA A 21 6.40 -2.92 -7.97
C ALA A 21 5.25 -3.94 -8.09
N ALA A 22 4.76 -4.45 -6.96
CA ALA A 22 3.64 -5.39 -6.93
C ALA A 22 2.34 -4.77 -7.49
N MET A 23 2.03 -3.52 -7.12
CA MET A 23 0.86 -2.80 -7.66
C MET A 23 0.94 -2.64 -9.17
N ASN A 24 2.12 -2.31 -9.70
CA ASN A 24 2.31 -2.14 -11.14
C ASN A 24 2.14 -3.47 -11.88
N GLU A 25 2.79 -4.54 -11.40
CA GLU A 25 2.72 -5.84 -12.08
C GLU A 25 1.34 -6.48 -11.97
N TYR A 26 0.72 -6.46 -10.78
CA TYR A 26 -0.65 -6.95 -10.61
C TYR A 26 -1.65 -6.09 -11.38
N GLY A 27 -1.48 -4.77 -11.40
CA GLY A 27 -2.29 -3.87 -12.21
C GLY A 27 -2.21 -4.18 -13.70
N ARG A 28 -1.02 -4.51 -14.20
CA ARG A 28 -0.79 -4.87 -15.61
C ARG A 28 -1.35 -6.24 -15.98
N VAL A 29 -1.18 -7.25 -15.12
CA VAL A 29 -1.53 -8.64 -15.41
C VAL A 29 -2.99 -8.96 -15.08
N LEU A 30 -3.47 -8.47 -13.94
CA LEU A 30 -4.75 -8.85 -13.34
C LEU A 30 -5.77 -7.72 -13.39
N GLY A 31 -5.31 -6.49 -13.61
CA GLY A 31 -6.13 -5.28 -13.59
C GLY A 31 -6.04 -4.51 -12.27
N PRO A 32 -6.38 -3.20 -12.29
CA PRO A 32 -6.29 -2.33 -11.12
C PRO A 32 -7.25 -2.71 -9.98
N ASP A 33 -8.34 -3.38 -10.33
CA ASP A 33 -9.45 -3.75 -9.43
C ASP A 33 -9.30 -5.16 -8.85
N HIS A 34 -8.26 -5.90 -9.26
CA HIS A 34 -8.06 -7.26 -8.78
C HIS A 34 -7.71 -7.28 -7.28
N PRO A 35 -8.23 -8.22 -6.48
CA PRO A 35 -7.98 -8.29 -5.04
C PRO A 35 -6.49 -8.24 -4.65
N TRP A 36 -5.60 -8.86 -5.42
CA TRP A 36 -4.15 -8.79 -5.15
C TRP A 36 -3.54 -7.41 -5.40
N THR A 37 -4.03 -6.67 -6.40
CA THR A 37 -3.61 -5.28 -6.63
C THR A 37 -4.06 -4.41 -5.46
N LEU A 38 -5.28 -4.62 -4.96
CA LEU A 38 -5.83 -3.91 -3.80
C LEU A 38 -5.08 -4.23 -2.50
N ILE A 39 -4.73 -5.50 -2.26
CA ILE A 39 -3.91 -5.91 -1.10
C ILE A 39 -2.53 -5.24 -1.14
N ALA A 40 -1.89 -5.16 -2.31
CA ALA A 40 -0.61 -4.46 -2.45
C ALA A 40 -0.73 -2.98 -2.07
N ARG A 41 -1.82 -2.31 -2.45
CA ARG A 41 -2.11 -0.91 -2.06
C ARG A 41 -2.31 -0.74 -0.56
N VAL A 42 -3.04 -1.66 0.09
CA VAL A 42 -3.24 -1.66 1.55
C VAL A 42 -1.91 -1.83 2.28
N ASN A 43 -1.08 -2.76 1.84
CA ASN A 43 0.22 -3.01 2.46
C ASN A 43 1.20 -1.84 2.25
N HIS A 44 1.12 -1.17 1.10
CA HIS A 44 1.87 0.07 0.86
C HIS A 44 1.45 1.17 1.86
N ALA A 45 0.15 1.35 2.11
CA ALA A 45 -0.34 2.29 3.12
C ALA A 45 0.15 1.93 4.54
N SER A 46 0.15 0.64 4.90
CA SER A 46 0.70 0.15 6.17
C SER A 46 2.20 0.44 6.31
N ALA A 47 2.96 0.31 5.22
CA ALA A 47 4.39 0.64 5.20
C ALA A 47 4.63 2.15 5.39
N CYS A 48 3.77 3.02 4.83
CA CYS A 48 3.83 4.46 5.10
C CYS A 48 3.64 4.77 6.59
N ILE A 49 2.70 4.09 7.28
CA ILE A 49 2.53 4.23 8.75
C ILE A 49 3.80 3.82 9.48
N ALA A 50 4.40 2.67 9.12
CA ALA A 50 5.64 2.20 9.72
C ALA A 50 6.82 3.17 9.50
N GLY A 51 6.80 3.91 8.38
CA GLY A 51 7.75 4.98 8.08
C GLY A 51 7.46 6.33 8.73
N GLY A 52 6.33 6.47 9.44
CA GLY A 52 5.90 7.73 10.03
C GLY A 52 5.20 8.69 9.06
N ASP A 53 4.94 8.28 7.81
CA ASP A 53 4.19 9.06 6.82
C ASP A 53 2.68 8.75 6.90
N THR A 54 2.10 9.09 8.04
CA THR A 54 0.66 8.93 8.30
C THR A 54 -0.21 9.68 7.28
N PRO A 55 0.10 10.92 6.84
CA PRO A 55 -0.71 11.62 5.84
C PRO A 55 -0.79 10.88 4.50
N ARG A 56 0.33 10.33 4.02
CA ARG A 56 0.34 9.50 2.80
C ARG A 56 -0.45 8.21 2.99
N ALA A 57 -0.31 7.55 4.15
CA ALA A 57 -1.07 6.35 4.47
C ALA A 57 -2.59 6.59 4.41
N ILE A 58 -3.08 7.66 5.04
CA ILE A 58 -4.51 8.03 5.02
C ILE A 58 -5.00 8.22 3.59
N SER A 59 -4.24 8.96 2.77
CA SER A 59 -4.61 9.21 1.38
C SER A 59 -4.73 7.92 0.57
N LEU A 60 -3.82 6.97 0.79
CA LEU A 60 -3.85 5.65 0.16
C LEU A 60 -5.04 4.81 0.63
N TYR A 61 -5.33 4.77 1.93
CA TYR A 61 -6.49 4.05 2.46
C TYR A 61 -7.81 4.61 1.90
N VAL A 62 -7.97 5.94 1.86
CA VAL A 62 -9.17 6.57 1.29
C VAL A 62 -9.36 6.16 -0.16
N SER A 63 -8.29 6.18 -0.96
CA SER A 63 -8.33 5.75 -2.37
C SER A 63 -8.70 4.27 -2.51
N VAL A 64 -8.13 3.39 -1.68
CA VAL A 64 -8.42 1.95 -1.71
C VAL A 64 -9.87 1.66 -1.30
N ILE A 65 -10.40 2.34 -0.28
CA ILE A 65 -11.78 2.17 0.18
C ILE A 65 -12.75 2.62 -0.92
N ALA A 66 -12.50 3.78 -1.55
CA ALA A 66 -13.32 4.27 -2.65
C ALA A 66 -13.38 3.27 -3.81
N ASP A 67 -12.24 2.66 -4.16
CA ASP A 67 -12.19 1.64 -5.20
C ASP A 67 -12.90 0.35 -4.78
N HIS A 68 -12.71 -0.12 -3.55
CA HIS A 68 -13.45 -1.30 -3.05
C HIS A 68 -14.96 -1.09 -3.08
N GLN A 69 -15.44 0.09 -2.65
CA GLN A 69 -16.87 0.42 -2.69
C GLN A 69 -17.42 0.47 -4.11
N ARG A 70 -16.64 0.97 -5.07
CA ARG A 70 -17.02 0.96 -6.50
C ARG A 70 -17.09 -0.46 -7.06
N ILE A 71 -16.16 -1.33 -6.67
CA ILE A 71 -16.02 -2.69 -7.23
C ILE A 71 -17.03 -3.66 -6.61
N LEU A 72 -17.14 -3.67 -5.28
CA LEU A 72 -17.91 -4.64 -4.51
C LEU A 72 -19.33 -4.15 -4.16
N GLY A 73 -19.58 -2.85 -4.29
CA GLY A 73 -20.80 -2.20 -3.82
C GLY A 73 -20.71 -1.81 -2.33
N PRO A 74 -21.66 -0.99 -1.85
CA PRO A 74 -21.63 -0.41 -0.50
C PRO A 74 -21.89 -1.41 0.65
N ASP A 75 -22.32 -2.63 0.34
CA ASP A 75 -22.75 -3.64 1.33
C ASP A 75 -21.72 -4.76 1.57
N HIS A 76 -20.49 -4.59 1.06
CA HIS A 76 -19.37 -5.55 1.20
C HIS A 76 -18.38 -5.11 2.27
#